data_AF-A0A2S5IXG4-F1
#
_entry.id   AF-A0A2S5IXG4-F1
#
_cell.length_a   1.000
_cell.length_b   1.000
_cell.length_c   1.000
_cell.angle_alpha   90.00
_cell.angle_beta   90.00
_cell.angle_gamma   90.00
#
_symmetry.space_group_name_H-M   'P 1'
#
loop_
_entity.id
_entity.type
_entity.pdbx_description
1 polymer ?
#
loop_
_entity_poly.entity_id
_entity_poly.type
_entity_poly.pdbx_seq_one_letter_code
_entity_poly.pdbx_strand_id
1 'polypeptide(L)'
;MRIEITRSGGVGGMTRTWSLEVSRAEAEERWLPLAEAEAGPGKGMQDAGPPDPARDRFTYRITVGYTEVSVPESRLGEPWRELIERAREAGRARPAPGPGEGSGPTTAAGDGTPEELL
;
A
#
# COMPACT_ATOMS: atom_id res chain seq x y z
N MET A 1 -12.52 -6.03 -5.12
CA MET A 1 -12.02 -6.41 -3.78
C MET A 1 -10.63 -5.83 -3.65
N ARG A 2 -10.32 -5.19 -2.51
CA ARG A 2 -9.04 -4.52 -2.30
C ARG A 2 -8.11 -5.44 -1.51
N ILE A 3 -6.90 -5.59 -2.03
CA ILE A 3 -5.79 -6.26 -1.36
C ILE A 3 -4.78 -5.20 -0.96
N GLU A 4 -4.38 -5.19 0.30
CA GLU A 4 -3.41 -4.24 0.83
C GLU A 4 -2.12 -4.95 1.21
N ILE A 5 -0.99 -4.39 0.78
CA ILE A 5 0.33 -4.96 1.01
C ILE A 5 1.19 -3.89 1.67
N THR A 6 1.58 -4.14 2.90
CA THR A 6 2.51 -3.29 3.65
C THR A 6 3.84 -4.01 3.78
N ARG A 7 4.89 -3.47 3.17
CA ARG A 7 6.26 -3.93 3.40
C ARG A 7 6.93 -3.05 4.44
N SER A 8 7.32 -3.66 5.55
CA SER A 8 8.05 -3.05 6.64
C SER A 8 9.41 -3.74 6.79
N GLY A 9 10.50 -2.97 6.84
CA GLY A 9 11.85 -3.49 7.06
C GLY A 9 12.93 -2.80 6.22
N GLY A 10 14.18 -3.22 6.38
CA GLY A 10 15.37 -2.67 5.73
C GLY A 10 16.16 -1.68 6.60
N VAL A 11 17.34 -1.30 6.11
CA VAL A 11 18.20 -0.29 6.75
C VAL A 11 17.50 1.07 6.67
N GLY A 12 16.98 1.56 7.80
CA GLY A 12 16.32 2.87 7.92
C GLY A 12 14.82 2.86 8.22
N GLY A 13 14.19 1.70 8.43
CA GLY A 13 12.80 1.63 8.93
C GLY A 13 11.72 2.10 7.94
N MET A 14 12.01 2.10 6.63
CA MET A 14 11.07 2.57 5.63
C MET A 14 9.91 1.58 5.43
N THR A 15 8.69 2.06 5.64
CA THR A 15 7.47 1.30 5.34
C THR A 15 6.92 1.72 3.99
N ARG A 16 6.58 0.76 3.13
CA ARG A 16 5.90 1.00 1.84
C ARG A 16 4.59 0.25 1.81
N THR A 17 3.54 0.94 1.39
CA THR A 17 2.20 0.35 1.28
C THR A 17 1.72 0.45 -0.16
N TRP A 18 1.21 -0.66 -0.68
CA TRP A 18 0.57 -0.76 -1.98
C TRP A 18 -0.83 -1.32 -1.83
N SER A 19 -1.73 -0.91 -2.73
CA SER A 19 -3.10 -1.41 -2.79
C SER A 19 -3.38 -1.91 -4.20
N LEU A 20 -3.88 -3.14 -4.31
CA LEU A 20 -4.29 -3.75 -5.56
C LEU A 20 -5.80 -3.98 -5.54
N GLU A 21 -6.48 -3.57 -6.60
CA GLU A 21 -7.90 -3.89 -6.80
C GLU A 21 -8.01 -5.08 -7.75
N VAL A 22 -8.62 -6.16 -7.27
CA VAL A 22 -8.90 -7.37 -8.05
C VAL A 22 -10.38 -7.71 -8.00
N SER A 23 -10.85 -8.51 -8.97
CA SER A 23 -12.19 -9.08 -8.93
C SER A 23 -12.39 -9.94 -7.69
N ARG A 24 -13.61 -9.94 -7.14
CA ARG A 24 -13.95 -10.71 -5.93
C ARG A 24 -13.67 -12.20 -6.12
N ALA A 25 -14.08 -12.76 -7.26
CA ALA A 25 -13.79 -14.15 -7.63
C ALA A 25 -12.29 -14.46 -7.65
N GLU A 26 -11.46 -13.60 -8.25
CA GLU A 26 -10.00 -13.81 -8.25
C GLU A 26 -9.42 -13.81 -6.83
N ALA A 27 -9.85 -12.87 -5.99
CA ALA A 27 -9.45 -12.83 -4.59
C ALA A 27 -9.84 -14.10 -3.83
N GLU A 28 -11.10 -14.54 -3.95
CA GLU A 28 -11.63 -15.71 -3.24
C GLU A 28 -11.04 -17.03 -3.76
N GLU A 29 -10.74 -17.15 -5.06
CA GLU A 29 -10.24 -18.40 -5.66
C GLU A 29 -8.71 -18.54 -5.63
N ARG A 30 -7.97 -17.43 -5.73
CA ARG A 30 -6.50 -17.45 -5.87
C ARG A 30 -5.78 -16.99 -4.62
N TRP A 31 -6.25 -15.93 -3.98
CA TRP A 31 -5.51 -15.24 -2.91
C TRP A 31 -5.97 -15.62 -1.51
N LEU A 32 -7.27 -15.77 -1.30
CA LEU A 32 -7.89 -16.14 -0.04
C LEU A 32 -7.42 -17.51 0.46
N PRO A 33 -7.41 -18.61 -0.33
CA PRO A 33 -6.93 -19.90 0.15
C PRO A 33 -5.43 -19.87 0.52
N LEU A 34 -4.62 -19.05 -0.16
CA LEU A 34 -3.22 -18.85 0.20
C LEU A 34 -3.08 -18.10 1.54
N ALA A 35 -3.90 -17.07 1.74
CA ALA A 35 -3.95 -16.33 2.98
C ALA A 35 -4.44 -17.20 4.14
N GLU A 36 -5.48 -18.01 3.94
CA GLU A 36 -5.99 -18.95 4.95
C GLU A 36 -4.98 -20.05 5.29
N ALA A 37 -4.26 -20.57 4.29
CA ALA A 37 -3.20 -21.54 4.51
C ALA A 37 -2.04 -20.96 5.35
N GLU A 38 -1.66 -19.70 5.12
CA GLU A 38 -0.65 -19.01 5.93
C GLU A 38 -1.19 -18.57 7.30
N ALA A 39 -2.48 -18.25 7.41
CA ALA A 39 -3.17 -17.89 8.66
C ALA A 39 -3.52 -19.09 9.55
N GLY A 40 -3.39 -20.32 9.04
CA GLY A 40 -3.82 -21.55 9.72
C GLY A 40 -3.31 -21.71 11.16
N PRO A 41 -3.97 -22.59 11.96
CA PRO A 41 -3.70 -22.75 13.39
C PRO A 41 -2.24 -23.17 13.62
N GLY A 42 -1.46 -22.26 14.20
CA GLY A 42 -0.02 -22.43 14.43
C GLY A 42 0.92 -21.57 13.55
N LYS A 43 0.37 -20.78 12.62
CA LYS A 43 1.14 -19.85 11.76
C LYS A 43 0.59 -18.42 11.75
N GLY A 44 -0.71 -18.23 12.01
CA GLY A 44 -1.37 -16.93 11.99
C GLY A 44 -1.26 -16.13 13.30
N MET A 45 -0.78 -14.89 13.19
CA MET A 45 -0.92 -13.74 14.11
C MET A 45 -0.34 -13.84 15.54
N GLN A 46 -0.29 -15.01 16.17
CA GLN A 46 0.15 -15.18 17.57
C GLN A 46 1.68 -15.16 17.75
N ASP A 47 2.44 -15.22 16.65
CA ASP A 47 3.90 -15.03 16.60
C ASP A 47 4.29 -13.69 15.95
N ALA A 48 3.52 -12.62 16.20
CA ALA A 48 4.04 -11.25 16.06
C ALA A 48 5.07 -10.91 17.16
N GLY A 49 5.79 -11.92 17.69
CA GLY A 49 7.07 -11.70 18.33
C GLY A 49 8.02 -11.06 17.33
N PRO A 50 8.98 -10.23 17.80
CA PRO A 50 9.90 -9.54 16.90
C PRO A 50 10.51 -10.56 15.93
N PRO A 51 10.44 -10.33 14.61
CA PRO A 51 11.05 -11.24 13.65
C PRO A 51 12.50 -11.42 14.07
N ASP A 52 12.99 -12.67 14.07
CA ASP A 52 14.37 -12.94 14.42
C ASP A 52 15.27 -11.95 13.64
N PRO A 53 15.92 -11.00 14.33
CA PRO A 53 16.48 -9.82 13.69
C PRO A 53 17.69 -10.15 12.80
N ALA A 54 18.11 -11.41 12.75
CA ALA A 54 19.36 -11.83 12.14
C ALA A 54 19.24 -12.25 10.66
N ARG A 55 18.04 -12.49 10.10
CA ARG A 55 17.93 -12.96 8.70
C ARG A 55 16.89 -12.26 7.82
N ASP A 56 15.70 -11.97 8.31
CA ASP A 56 14.64 -11.40 7.47
C ASP A 56 14.72 -9.87 7.42
N ARG A 57 15.30 -9.35 6.33
CA ARG A 57 15.46 -7.91 6.13
C ARG A 57 14.13 -7.19 5.94
N PHE A 58 13.11 -7.89 5.42
CA PHE A 58 11.80 -7.32 5.11
C PHE A 58 10.67 -8.27 5.53
N THR A 59 9.60 -7.69 6.06
CA THR A 59 8.34 -8.35 6.39
C THR A 59 7.22 -7.74 5.55
N TYR A 60 6.35 -8.60 5.01
CA TYR A 60 5.23 -8.21 4.17
C TYR A 60 3.93 -8.59 4.88
N ARG A 61 3.16 -7.58 5.27
CA ARG A 61 1.79 -7.76 5.79
C ARG A 61 0.82 -7.63 4.64
N ILE A 62 0.02 -8.66 4.41
CA ILE A 62 -0.87 -8.79 3.27
C ILE A 62 -2.28 -9.00 3.79
N THR A 63 -3.19 -8.14 3.37
CA THR A 63 -4.59 -8.14 3.80
C THR A 63 -5.47 -8.41 2.59
N VAL A 64 -6.18 -9.53 2.62
CA VAL A 64 -7.09 -9.99 1.56
C VAL A 64 -8.51 -10.03 2.15
N GLY A 65 -9.28 -8.96 1.96
CA GLY A 65 -10.61 -8.86 2.57
C GLY A 65 -10.56 -8.83 4.08
N TYR A 66 -11.01 -9.92 4.71
CA TYR A 66 -11.03 -10.08 6.18
C TYR A 66 -9.83 -10.87 6.72
N THR A 67 -9.02 -11.47 5.83
CA THR A 67 -7.87 -12.27 6.22
C THR A 67 -6.60 -11.43 6.14
N GLU A 68 -5.87 -11.34 7.24
CA GLU A 68 -4.57 -10.68 7.30
C GLU A 68 -3.48 -11.71 7.61
N VAL A 69 -2.40 -11.67 6.84
CA VAL A 69 -1.22 -12.52 7.06
C VAL A 69 0.05 -11.68 7.03
N SER A 70 1.00 -12.06 7.89
CA SER A 70 2.35 -11.48 7.89
C SER A 70 3.35 -12.52 7.42
N VAL A 71 4.00 -12.24 6.30
CA VAL A 71 4.92 -13.16 5.62
C VAL A 71 6.32 -12.53 5.57
N PRO A 72 7.35 -13.15 6.16
CA PRO A 72 8.72 -12.69 6.00
C PRO A 72 9.23 -12.90 4.57
N GLU A 73 10.19 -12.09 4.12
CA GLU A 73 10.73 -12.18 2.75
C GLU A 73 11.25 -13.57 2.39
N SER A 74 11.89 -14.27 3.33
CA SER A 74 12.40 -15.63 3.12
C SER A 74 11.31 -16.66 2.81
N ARG A 75 10.04 -16.35 3.15
CA ARG A 75 8.88 -17.22 2.97
C ARG A 75 7.93 -16.75 1.86
N LEU A 76 8.27 -15.67 1.16
CA LEU A 76 7.54 -15.23 -0.02
C LEU A 76 7.72 -16.24 -1.17
N GLY A 77 6.79 -17.18 -1.27
CA GLY A 77 6.64 -18.04 -2.44
C GLY A 77 6.28 -17.26 -3.71
N GLU A 78 6.35 -17.93 -4.85
CA GLU A 78 6.01 -17.36 -6.17
C GLU A 78 4.65 -16.64 -6.25
N PRO A 79 3.53 -17.18 -5.72
CA PRO A 79 2.24 -16.47 -5.83
C PRO A 79 2.24 -15.13 -5.07
N TRP A 80 2.87 -15.08 -3.90
CA TRP A 80 2.97 -13.81 -3.14
C TRP A 80 3.84 -12.79 -3.85
N ARG A 81 4.93 -13.21 -4.50
CA ARG A 81 5.79 -12.32 -5.29
C ARG A 81 5.05 -11.72 -6.47
N GLU A 82 4.27 -12.53 -7.19
CA GLU A 82 3.43 -12.07 -8.29
C GLU A 82 2.40 -11.03 -7.82
N LEU A 83 1.75 -11.28 -6.68
CA LEU A 83 0.81 -10.33 -6.09
C LEU A 83 1.47 -9.00 -5.73
N ILE A 84 2.66 -9.04 -5.11
CA ILE A 84 3.43 -7.85 -4.75
C ILE A 84 3.82 -7.05 -5.98
N GLU A 85 4.29 -7.73 -7.03
CA GLU A 85 4.68 -7.05 -8.27
C GLU A 85 3.47 -6.38 -8.92
N ARG A 86 2.35 -7.09 -9.05
CA ARG A 86 1.08 -6.51 -9.54
C ARG A 86 0.64 -5.31 -8.72
N ALA A 87 0.72 -5.37 -7.40
CA ALA A 87 0.38 -4.26 -6.52
C ALA A 87 1.33 -3.06 -6.69
N ARG A 88 2.63 -3.30 -6.94
CA ARG A 88 3.61 -2.25 -7.24
C ARG A 88 3.34 -1.60 -8.58
N GLU A 89 3.01 -2.39 -9.61
CA GLU A 89 2.64 -1.88 -10.93
C GLU A 89 1.36 -1.03 -10.86
N ALA A 90 0.33 -1.51 -10.16
CA ALA A 90 -0.90 -0.76 -9.94
C ALA A 90 -0.66 0.53 -9.13
N GLY A 91 0.18 0.47 -8.08
CA GLY A 91 0.58 1.62 -7.29
C GLY A 91 1.41 2.65 -8.08
N ARG A 92 2.16 2.21 -9.09
CA ARG A 92 2.90 3.09 -10.02
C ARG A 92 1.97 3.76 -11.04
N ALA A 93 0.89 3.08 -11.43
CA ALA A 93 -0.10 3.60 -12.38
C ALA A 93 -1.03 4.64 -11.74
N ARG A 94 -1.20 4.62 -10.41
CA ARG A 94 -1.90 5.69 -9.71
C ARG A 94 -0.95 6.87 -9.54
N PRO A 95 -1.13 8.00 -10.23
CA PRO A 95 -0.43 9.21 -9.84
C PRO A 95 -0.77 9.48 -8.37
N ALA A 96 0.25 9.71 -7.55
CA ALA A 96 0.03 10.29 -6.23
C ALA A 96 -0.89 11.51 -6.42
N PRO A 97 -1.90 11.74 -5.55
CA PRO A 97 -2.50 13.07 -5.50
C PRO A 97 -1.33 14.03 -5.24
N GLY A 98 -1.01 14.85 -6.23
CA GLY A 98 0.02 15.86 -6.09
C GLY A 98 -0.27 16.70 -4.83
N PRO A 99 0.77 17.14 -4.10
CA PRO A 99 0.54 18.05 -2.99
C PRO A 99 -0.11 19.32 -3.56
N GLY A 100 -1.38 19.52 -3.22
CA GLY A 100 -2.12 20.78 -3.30
C GLY A 100 -1.87 21.64 -4.54
N GLU A 101 -2.63 21.41 -5.60
CA GLU A 101 -2.99 22.48 -6.54
C GLU A 101 -4.00 23.39 -5.82
N GLY A 102 -3.44 24.22 -4.93
CA GLY A 102 -4.13 25.18 -4.10
C GLY A 102 -3.40 26.52 -4.16
N SER A 103 -3.35 27.11 -5.34
CA SER A 103 -3.08 28.53 -5.51
C SER A 103 -3.92 28.99 -6.69
N GLY A 104 -5.11 29.47 -6.35
CA GLY A 104 -6.11 29.90 -7.32
C GLY A 104 -5.62 31.06 -8.21
N PRO A 105 -6.35 31.35 -9.29
CA PRO A 105 -6.15 32.60 -10.00
C PRO A 105 -6.53 33.73 -9.05
N THR A 106 -5.56 34.50 -8.55
CA THR A 106 -5.89 35.83 -8.05
C THR A 106 -6.30 36.66 -9.26
N THR A 107 -7.61 36.74 -9.48
CA THR A 107 -8.21 37.80 -10.28
C THR A 107 -7.81 39.11 -9.63
N ALA A 108 -6.74 39.73 -10.15
CA ALA A 108 -6.53 41.15 -9.98
C ALA A 108 -7.58 41.85 -10.87
N ALA A 109 -8.78 41.98 -10.31
CA ALA A 109 -9.76 42.94 -10.75
C ALA A 109 -9.13 44.33 -10.61
N GLY A 110 -9.16 45.09 -11.70
CA GLY A 110 -8.83 46.50 -11.67
C GLY A 110 -9.79 47.25 -10.76
N ASP A 111 -9.25 48.21 -10.02
CA ASP A 111 -10.00 49.35 -9.54
C ASP A 111 -9.22 50.59 -9.99
N GLY A 112 -9.80 51.27 -10.98
CA GLY A 112 -9.33 52.57 -11.44
C GLY A 112 -9.81 53.62 -10.45
N THR A 113 -8.89 54.33 -9.82
CA THR A 113 -9.20 55.51 -9.02
C THR A 113 -9.44 56.71 -9.95
N PRO A 114 -10.56 57.45 -9.80
CA PRO A 114 -10.93 58.55 -10.68
C PRO A 114 -10.22 59.87 -10.36
N GLU A 115 -10.14 60.70 -11.41
CA GLU A 115 -9.88 62.15 -11.49
C GLU A 115 -9.54 62.92 -10.21
N GLU A 116 -8.34 63.53 -10.20
CA GLU A 116 -8.03 64.69 -9.36
C GLU A 116 -8.36 65.98 -10.15
N LEU A 117 -9.43 66.65 -9.71
CA LEU A 117 -9.77 68.04 -9.99
C LEU A 117 -9.02 68.93 -9.00
N LEU A 118 -8.03 69.71 -9.45
CA LEU A 118 -7.71 71.08 -9.00
C LEU A 118 -6.58 71.72 -9.82
#